data_AF-A0A1G9CHK6-F1
#
_entry.id   AF-A0A1G9CHK6-F1
#
_cell.length_a   1.000
_cell.length_b   1.000
_cell.length_c   1.000
_cell.angle_alpha   90.00
_cell.angle_beta   90.00
_cell.angle_gamma   90.00
#
_symmetry.space_group_name_H-M   'P 1'
#
loop_
_entity.id
_entity.type
_entity.pdbx_description
1 polymer ?
#
loop_
_entity_poly.entity_id
_entity_poly.type
_entity_poly.pdbx_seq_one_letter_code
_entity_poly.pdbx_strand_id
1 'polypeptide(L)'
;MNVQILTFKGIPYQIKLNDGEEHRKQLEDRFVNAVSEATMPEDNIIMGRKWEQNSTRYGTPEEVFSEVIEEINALYDEETLDKLVEEAKSKQPPSPKQYRKLSVQEFREAEDWKERLNLLDHMENPTKDDYELLELALKDEKMQVRRTAVYLLAMIEDKETLPYLKAGLEDKAVPVRRTAGDGYSDLGLKEGLNDMYPLLDDRSPIVRWRAAMFIYEVGDKESLPYLYEYQDDSQYDVRLQKEIAIARIEKGEEAMGSVWKQIQERER
;
A
#
# COMPACT_ATOMS: atom_id res chain seq x y z
N MET A 1 10.74 5.64 0.14
CA MET A 1 11.29 5.31 1.47
C MET A 1 10.75 3.97 1.93
N ASN A 2 11.64 3.08 2.35
CA ASN A 2 11.27 1.82 2.98
C ASN A 2 10.80 2.10 4.42
N VAL A 3 9.64 1.57 4.80
CA VAL A 3 9.08 1.69 6.14
C VAL A 3 9.21 0.35 6.86
N GLN A 4 9.77 0.36 8.07
CA GLN A 4 9.83 -0.81 8.94
C GLN A 4 9.28 -0.45 10.31
N ILE A 5 8.48 -1.36 10.89
CA ILE A 5 7.91 -1.20 12.22
C ILE A 5 8.62 -2.20 13.14
N LEU A 6 9.16 -1.71 14.26
CA LEU A 6 9.74 -2.55 15.29
C LEU A 6 8.63 -3.03 16.21
N THR A 7 8.46 -4.34 16.29
CA THR A 7 7.49 -4.98 17.15
C THR A 7 8.18 -5.81 18.23
N PHE A 8 7.52 -6.00 19.37
CA PHE A 8 7.88 -6.99 20.37
C PHE A 8 6.60 -7.71 20.80
N LYS A 9 6.57 -9.04 20.63
CA LYS A 9 5.36 -9.87 20.85
C LYS A 9 4.11 -9.33 20.13
N GLY A 10 4.28 -8.78 18.93
CA GLY A 10 3.19 -8.19 18.14
C GLY A 10 2.84 -6.75 18.49
N ILE A 11 3.43 -6.15 19.53
CA ILE A 11 3.18 -4.76 19.92
C ILE A 11 4.18 -3.85 19.20
N PRO A 12 3.74 -2.92 18.33
CA PRO A 12 4.63 -1.97 17.67
C PRO A 12 5.07 -0.89 18.66
N TYR A 13 6.32 -0.39 18.58
CA TYR A 13 6.78 0.70 19.46
C TYR A 13 7.80 1.66 18.85
N GLN A 14 8.29 1.39 17.64
CA GLN A 14 9.19 2.29 16.92
C GLN A 14 9.02 2.11 15.41
N ILE A 15 9.07 3.22 14.67
CA ILE A 15 9.10 3.23 13.20
C ILE A 15 10.52 3.58 12.76
N LYS A 16 10.96 2.92 11.70
CA LYS A 16 12.18 3.27 10.97
C LYS A 16 11.85 3.51 9.50
N LEU A 17 12.32 4.64 8.99
CA LEU A 17 12.26 4.99 7.58
C LEU A 17 13.68 4.93 7.01
N ASN A 18 13.79 4.47 5.77
CA ASN A 18 15.05 4.51 5.02
C ASN A 18 14.82 5.06 3.61
N ASP A 19 15.49 6.16 3.31
CA ASP A 19 15.47 6.87 2.02
C ASP A 19 16.88 7.01 1.40
N GLY A 20 17.83 6.21 1.88
CA GLY A 20 19.27 6.45 1.73
C GLY A 20 19.90 6.89 3.06
N GLU A 21 19.13 7.56 3.91
CA GLU A 21 19.46 7.83 5.30
C GLU A 21 18.47 7.12 6.23
N GLU A 22 18.92 6.78 7.44
CA GLU A 22 18.07 6.11 8.42
C GLU A 22 17.42 7.12 9.36
N HIS A 23 16.09 7.16 9.38
CA HIS A 23 15.30 7.97 10.29
C HIS A 23 14.52 7.07 11.25
N ARG A 24 14.46 7.42 12.54
CA ARG A 24 13.71 6.63 13.55
C ARG A 24 12.82 7.53 14.38
N LYS A 25 11.62 7.05 14.68
CA LYS A 25 10.66 7.72 15.56
C LYS A 25 10.02 6.70 16.49
N GLN A 26 10.04 6.98 17.79
CA GLN A 26 9.34 6.17 18.79
C GLN A 26 7.84 6.45 18.71
N LEU A 27 7.02 5.43 18.95
CA LEU A 27 5.57 5.61 19.07
C LEU A 27 5.21 6.23 20.43
N GLU A 28 3.95 6.62 20.58
CA GLU A 28 3.40 7.20 21.81
C GLU A 28 3.59 6.28 23.03
N ASP A 29 3.59 6.88 24.22
CA ASP A 29 3.89 6.20 25.49
C ASP A 29 3.01 4.96 25.73
N ARG A 30 1.75 4.96 25.24
CA ARG A 30 0.86 3.79 25.35
C ARG A 30 1.46 2.52 24.76
N PHE A 31 2.16 2.61 23.63
CA PHE A 31 2.83 1.48 23.00
C PHE A 31 4.07 1.03 23.79
N VAL A 32 4.84 2.01 24.27
CA VAL A 32 6.06 1.76 25.05
C VAL A 32 5.71 1.10 26.38
N ASN A 33 4.64 1.58 27.02
CA ASN A 33 4.10 1.03 28.26
C ASN A 33 3.56 -0.39 28.01
N ALA A 34 2.79 -0.61 26.94
CA ALA A 34 2.31 -1.94 26.57
C ALA A 34 3.47 -2.93 26.34
N VAL A 35 4.54 -2.53 25.66
CA VAL A 35 5.76 -3.35 25.53
C VAL A 35 6.39 -3.64 26.88
N SER A 36 6.47 -2.63 27.76
CA SER A 36 7.00 -2.80 29.12
C SER A 36 6.18 -3.80 29.94
N GLU A 37 4.85 -3.74 29.86
CA GLU A 37 3.94 -4.63 30.56
C GLU A 37 3.92 -6.05 29.97
N ALA A 38 4.16 -6.19 28.68
CA ALA A 38 4.29 -7.47 27.98
C ALA A 38 5.65 -8.14 28.21
N THR A 39 6.63 -7.43 28.79
CA THR A 39 7.99 -7.94 29.04
C THR A 39 8.04 -8.69 30.37
N MET A 40 8.29 -10.00 30.31
CA MET A 40 8.44 -10.87 31.47
C MET A 40 9.92 -10.90 31.94
N PRO A 41 10.21 -11.22 33.21
CA PRO A 41 11.59 -11.26 33.73
C PRO A 41 12.56 -12.16 32.94
N GLU A 42 12.06 -13.21 32.31
CA GLU A 42 12.82 -14.13 31.47
C GLU A 42 13.06 -13.63 30.04
N ASP A 43 12.39 -12.56 29.60
CA ASP A 43 12.47 -12.09 28.23
C ASP A 43 13.76 -11.32 27.96
N ASN A 44 14.36 -11.59 26.81
CA ASN A 44 15.38 -10.73 26.23
C ASN A 44 14.76 -9.90 25.11
N ILE A 45 14.33 -8.68 25.43
CA ILE A 45 13.67 -7.77 24.48
C ILE A 45 14.53 -7.48 23.24
N ILE A 46 15.86 -7.40 23.40
CA ILE A 46 16.78 -7.10 22.30
C ILE A 46 16.77 -8.24 21.28
N MET A 47 16.68 -9.48 21.74
CA MET A 47 16.62 -10.68 20.90
C MET A 47 15.19 -10.98 20.41
N GLY A 48 14.16 -10.60 21.18
CA GLY A 48 12.77 -10.89 20.87
C GLY A 48 12.08 -9.90 19.92
N ARG A 49 12.61 -8.68 19.81
CA ARG A 49 12.08 -7.65 18.90
C ARG A 49 12.34 -7.99 17.44
N LYS A 50 11.41 -7.62 16.55
CA LYS A 50 11.50 -7.87 15.11
C LYS A 50 11.19 -6.60 14.33
N TRP A 51 11.95 -6.38 13.26
CA TRP A 51 11.58 -5.39 12.25
C TRP A 51 10.64 -6.04 11.25
N GLU A 52 9.41 -5.58 11.21
CA GLU A 52 8.42 -5.98 10.24
C GLU A 52 8.45 -5.00 9.07
N GLN A 53 8.58 -5.55 7.86
CA GLN A 53 8.58 -4.76 6.64
C GLN A 53 7.16 -4.26 6.39
N ASN A 54 7.00 -2.94 6.31
CA ASN A 54 5.77 -2.32 5.84
C ASN A 54 5.96 -1.85 4.39
N SER A 55 4.89 -1.34 3.80
CA SER A 55 4.84 -0.84 2.44
C SER A 55 5.70 0.41 2.23
N THR A 56 6.29 0.52 1.03
CA THR A 56 7.09 1.68 0.62
C THR A 56 6.22 2.94 0.55
N ARG A 57 6.72 4.04 1.12
CA ARG A 57 6.05 5.35 1.15
C ARG A 57 6.88 6.42 0.44
N TYR A 58 6.22 7.49 0.01
CA TYR A 58 6.83 8.60 -0.72
C TYR A 58 6.42 9.92 -0.09
N GLY A 59 7.32 10.89 -0.07
CA GLY A 59 7.16 12.14 0.67
C GLY A 59 8.37 12.38 1.56
N THR A 60 8.30 13.42 2.38
CA THR A 60 9.32 13.69 3.40
C THR A 60 9.23 12.68 4.55
N PRO A 61 10.33 12.45 5.29
CA PRO A 61 10.30 11.61 6.49
C PRO A 61 9.18 11.99 7.48
N GLU A 62 8.93 13.28 7.69
CA GLU A 62 7.92 13.74 8.65
C GLU A 62 6.48 13.45 8.19
N GLU A 63 6.17 13.69 6.90
CA GLU A 63 4.86 13.32 6.34
C GLU A 63 4.61 11.82 6.47
N VAL A 64 5.60 11.00 6.11
CA VAL A 64 5.46 9.54 6.17
C VAL A 64 5.37 9.04 7.61
N PHE A 65 6.13 9.60 8.55
CA PHE A 65 5.95 9.28 9.96
C PHE A 65 4.54 9.60 10.43
N SER A 66 4.01 10.78 10.10
CA SER A 66 2.65 11.17 10.48
C SER A 66 1.61 10.19 9.95
N GLU A 67 1.68 9.84 8.66
CA GLU A 67 0.77 8.89 8.03
C GLU A 67 0.83 7.50 8.70
N VAL A 68 2.04 6.97 8.90
CA VAL A 68 2.23 5.63 9.48
C VAL A 68 1.81 5.59 10.95
N ILE A 69 2.06 6.66 11.71
CA ILE A 69 1.60 6.77 13.11
C ILE A 69 0.07 6.78 13.18
N GLU A 70 -0.61 7.54 12.32
CA GLU A 70 -2.07 7.55 12.27
C GLU A 70 -2.64 6.16 11.95
N GLU A 71 -2.02 5.44 11.00
CA GLU A 71 -2.41 4.06 10.66
C GLU A 71 -2.22 3.11 11.85
N ILE A 72 -1.05 3.12 12.50
CA ILE A 72 -0.78 2.29 13.68
C ILE A 72 -1.76 2.63 14.80
N ASN A 73 -2.04 3.92 15.02
CA ASN A 73 -2.99 4.35 16.04
C ASN A 73 -4.42 3.89 15.77
N ALA A 74 -4.81 3.72 14.50
CA ALA A 74 -6.11 3.18 14.12
C ALA A 74 -6.20 1.65 14.27
N LEU A 75 -5.09 0.95 14.01
CA LEU A 75 -5.07 -0.52 14.04
C LEU A 75 -4.80 -1.10 15.43
N TYR A 76 -4.19 -0.32 16.31
CA TYR A 76 -3.87 -0.69 17.69
C TYR A 76 -4.53 0.29 18.66
N ASP A 77 -5.83 0.12 18.87
CA ASP A 77 -6.55 0.80 19.94
C ASP A 77 -6.18 0.22 21.32
N GLU A 78 -6.71 0.82 22.39
CA GLU A 78 -6.41 0.37 23.76
C GLU A 78 -6.83 -1.09 23.99
N GLU A 79 -8.00 -1.50 23.49
CA GLU A 79 -8.49 -2.87 23.64
C GLU A 79 -7.57 -3.89 22.97
N THR A 80 -7.08 -3.56 21.76
CA THR A 80 -6.13 -4.41 21.03
C THR A 80 -4.79 -4.49 21.75
N LEU A 81 -4.28 -3.37 22.29
CA LEU A 81 -3.02 -3.37 23.05
C LEU A 81 -3.15 -4.20 24.33
N ASP A 82 -4.22 -4.02 25.10
CA ASP A 82 -4.49 -4.78 26.32
C ASP A 82 -4.55 -6.28 26.03
N LYS A 83 -5.24 -6.67 24.95
CA LYS A 83 -5.30 -8.07 24.52
C LYS A 83 -3.91 -8.63 24.20
N LEU A 84 -3.08 -7.90 23.45
CA LEU A 84 -1.72 -8.34 23.12
C LEU A 84 -0.84 -8.45 24.37
N VAL A 85 -1.00 -7.55 25.34
CA VAL A 85 -0.31 -7.60 26.63
C VAL A 85 -0.71 -8.84 27.42
N GLU A 86 -2.00 -9.18 27.48
CA GLU A 86 -2.48 -10.38 28.19
C GLU A 86 -2.07 -11.68 27.48
N GLU A 87 -2.09 -11.72 26.14
CA GLU A 87 -1.54 -12.83 25.36
C GLU A 87 -0.04 -13.03 25.67
N ALA A 88 0.73 -11.94 25.72
CA ALA A 88 2.15 -11.96 26.06
C ALA A 88 2.43 -12.47 27.49
N LYS A 89 1.63 -12.05 28.48
CA LYS A 89 1.75 -12.47 29.89
C LYS A 89 1.36 -13.93 30.10
N SER A 90 0.36 -14.40 29.37
CA SER A 90 -0.11 -15.80 29.42
C SER A 90 0.81 -16.78 28.70
N LYS A 91 1.95 -16.30 28.14
CA LYS A 91 2.90 -17.06 27.32
C LYS A 91 2.25 -17.71 26.10
N GLN A 92 1.11 -17.19 25.67
CA GLN A 92 0.49 -17.59 24.42
C GLN A 92 1.14 -16.78 23.30
N PRO A 93 1.44 -17.40 22.15
CA PRO A 93 1.78 -16.61 20.98
C PRO A 93 0.59 -15.70 20.66
N PRO A 94 0.83 -14.49 20.12
CA PRO A 94 -0.25 -13.61 19.74
C PRO A 94 -1.19 -14.34 18.77
N SER A 95 -2.49 -14.22 19.03
CA SER A 95 -3.48 -14.89 18.19
C SER A 95 -3.33 -14.40 16.75
N PRO A 96 -3.45 -15.27 15.73
CA PRO A 96 -3.47 -14.81 14.36
C PRO A 96 -4.60 -13.80 14.18
N LYS A 97 -4.33 -12.78 13.36
CA LYS A 97 -5.35 -11.82 12.98
C LYS A 97 -6.55 -12.55 12.38
N GLN A 98 -7.74 -12.22 12.86
CA GLN A 98 -8.97 -12.87 12.42
C GLN A 98 -9.56 -12.09 11.26
N TYR A 99 -9.64 -12.75 10.12
CA TYR A 99 -10.27 -12.21 8.92
C TYR A 99 -11.72 -12.64 8.84
N ARG A 100 -12.60 -11.73 8.41
CA ARG A 100 -14.04 -12.02 8.26
C ARG A 100 -14.65 -11.28 7.07
N LYS A 101 -15.81 -11.75 6.63
CA LYS A 101 -16.65 -10.98 5.72
C LYS A 101 -17.16 -9.71 6.41
N LEU A 102 -17.12 -8.62 5.66
CA LEU A 102 -17.58 -7.30 6.09
C LEU A 102 -18.79 -6.90 5.25
N SER A 103 -19.85 -6.41 5.89
CA SER A 103 -21.02 -5.90 5.19
C SER A 103 -20.95 -4.39 4.97
N VAL A 104 -21.64 -3.93 3.92
CA VAL A 104 -21.80 -2.48 3.63
C VAL A 104 -22.42 -1.75 4.82
N GLN A 105 -23.36 -2.38 5.53
CA GLN A 105 -24.06 -1.76 6.66
C GLN A 105 -23.11 -1.55 7.84
N GLU A 106 -22.31 -2.55 8.21
CA GLU A 106 -21.31 -2.42 9.28
C GLU A 106 -20.31 -1.29 8.96
N PHE A 107 -19.82 -1.22 7.72
CA PHE A 107 -18.91 -0.15 7.32
C PHE A 107 -19.55 1.25 7.39
N ARG A 108 -20.86 1.37 7.12
CA ARG A 108 -21.61 2.64 7.23
C ARG A 108 -21.88 3.05 8.66
N GLU A 109 -22.07 2.09 9.56
CA GLU A 109 -22.37 2.34 10.97
C GLU A 109 -21.13 2.79 11.76
N ALA A 110 -19.93 2.43 11.28
CA ALA A 110 -18.67 2.90 11.86
C ALA A 110 -18.49 4.42 11.67
N GLU A 111 -18.67 5.18 12.75
CA GLU A 111 -18.59 6.65 12.74
C GLU A 111 -17.14 7.15 12.62
N ASP A 112 -16.20 6.47 13.30
CA ASP A 112 -14.78 6.81 13.23
C ASP A 112 -14.10 6.14 12.03
N TRP A 113 -13.27 6.92 11.33
CA TRP A 113 -12.45 6.41 10.24
C TRP A 113 -11.47 5.33 10.70
N LYS A 114 -11.05 5.37 11.97
CA LYS A 114 -10.16 4.35 12.55
C LYS A 114 -10.83 3.00 12.60
N GLU A 115 -12.10 2.97 12.99
CA GLU A 115 -12.94 1.78 12.98
C GLU A 115 -13.11 1.29 11.54
N ARG A 116 -13.44 2.19 10.60
CA ARG A 116 -13.53 1.83 9.17
C ARG A 116 -12.24 1.25 8.61
N LEU A 117 -11.09 1.83 8.96
CA LEU A 117 -9.78 1.28 8.57
C LEU A 117 -9.54 -0.09 9.19
N ASN A 118 -9.84 -0.26 10.48
CA ASN A 118 -9.71 -1.54 11.17
C ASN A 118 -10.60 -2.62 10.54
N LEU A 119 -11.85 -2.29 10.19
CA LEU A 119 -12.77 -3.18 9.51
C LEU A 119 -12.22 -3.67 8.16
N LEU A 120 -11.68 -2.75 7.33
CA LEU A 120 -11.05 -3.12 6.05
C LEU A 120 -9.78 -3.96 6.27
N ASP A 121 -8.99 -3.65 7.29
CA ASP A 121 -7.76 -4.36 7.62
C ASP A 121 -8.03 -5.81 8.07
N HIS A 122 -9.19 -6.07 8.69
CA HIS A 122 -9.67 -7.40 9.10
C HIS A 122 -10.63 -8.05 8.10
N MET A 123 -10.77 -7.47 6.91
CA MET A 123 -11.56 -8.07 5.85
C MET A 123 -10.87 -9.31 5.31
N GLU A 124 -11.62 -10.40 5.11
CA GLU A 124 -11.13 -11.56 4.37
C GLU A 124 -10.79 -11.21 2.91
N ASN A 125 -10.19 -12.15 2.18
CA ASN A 125 -9.78 -11.90 0.79
C ASN A 125 -10.97 -11.38 -0.02
N PRO A 126 -10.88 -10.18 -0.59
CA PRO A 126 -12.01 -9.53 -1.24
C PRO A 126 -12.37 -10.24 -2.54
N THR A 127 -13.65 -10.19 -2.87
CA THR A 127 -14.24 -10.76 -4.08
C THR A 127 -15.04 -9.71 -4.82
N LYS A 128 -15.58 -10.06 -5.99
CA LYS A 128 -16.47 -9.19 -6.77
C LYS A 128 -17.72 -8.75 -6.00
N ASP A 129 -18.18 -9.55 -5.05
CA ASP A 129 -19.35 -9.22 -4.21
C ASP A 129 -19.08 -8.01 -3.31
N ASP A 130 -17.81 -7.67 -3.09
CA ASP A 130 -17.39 -6.60 -2.19
C ASP A 130 -17.17 -5.26 -2.91
N TYR A 131 -17.42 -5.19 -4.22
CA TYR A 131 -17.24 -3.94 -4.99
C TYR A 131 -18.07 -2.78 -4.44
N GLU A 132 -19.31 -3.01 -4.01
CA GLU A 132 -20.15 -1.94 -3.43
C GLU A 132 -19.52 -1.37 -2.16
N LEU A 133 -19.00 -2.24 -1.29
CA LEU A 133 -18.35 -1.85 -0.05
C LEU A 133 -17.06 -1.08 -0.34
N LEU A 134 -16.22 -1.59 -1.23
CA LEU A 134 -14.94 -0.98 -1.55
C LEU A 134 -15.13 0.34 -2.32
N GLU A 135 -16.14 0.48 -3.17
CA GLU A 135 -16.51 1.74 -3.80
C GLU A 135 -16.95 2.79 -2.78
N LEU A 136 -17.68 2.38 -1.73
CA LEU A 136 -18.01 3.26 -0.62
C LEU A 136 -16.74 3.70 0.13
N ALA A 137 -15.83 2.78 0.40
CA ALA A 137 -14.57 3.09 1.07
C ALA A 137 -13.64 3.99 0.24
N LEU A 138 -13.69 3.93 -1.09
CA LEU A 138 -13.00 4.87 -1.99
C LEU A 138 -13.51 6.32 -1.85
N LYS A 139 -14.67 6.54 -1.23
CA LYS A 139 -15.24 7.88 -1.01
C LYS A 139 -15.01 8.39 0.42
N ASP A 140 -14.26 7.65 1.24
CA ASP A 140 -13.97 8.02 2.62
C ASP A 140 -13.17 9.34 2.70
N GLU A 141 -13.44 10.13 3.74
CA GLU A 141 -12.73 11.40 3.96
C GLU A 141 -11.23 11.21 4.21
N LYS A 142 -10.84 10.09 4.84
CA LYS A 142 -9.46 9.78 5.20
C LYS A 142 -8.74 9.04 4.09
N MET A 143 -7.53 9.51 3.83
CA MET A 143 -6.65 8.97 2.79
C MET A 143 -6.31 7.50 3.05
N GLN A 144 -6.10 7.12 4.31
CA GLN A 144 -5.74 5.77 4.72
C GLN A 144 -6.82 4.76 4.35
N VAL A 145 -8.09 5.08 4.60
CA VAL A 145 -9.23 4.22 4.24
C VAL A 145 -9.33 4.07 2.72
N ARG A 146 -9.25 5.17 1.98
CA ARG A 146 -9.28 5.14 0.50
C ARG A 146 -8.13 4.32 -0.08
N ARG A 147 -6.90 4.48 0.45
CA ARG A 147 -5.73 3.74 -0.01
C ARG A 147 -5.87 2.24 0.27
N THR A 148 -6.37 1.86 1.44
CA THR A 148 -6.66 0.46 1.78
C THR A 148 -7.74 -0.13 0.87
N ALA A 149 -8.79 0.64 0.54
CA ALA A 149 -9.80 0.21 -0.40
C ALA A 149 -9.23 -0.06 -1.80
N VAL A 150 -8.35 0.81 -2.32
CA VAL A 150 -7.63 0.57 -3.58
C VAL A 150 -6.78 -0.69 -3.53
N TYR A 151 -6.06 -0.91 -2.42
CA TYR A 151 -5.25 -2.12 -2.23
C TYR A 151 -6.13 -3.39 -2.25
N LEU A 152 -7.24 -3.39 -1.53
CA LEU A 152 -8.19 -4.52 -1.51
C LEU A 152 -8.82 -4.75 -2.89
N LEU A 153 -9.16 -3.69 -3.62
CA LEU A 153 -9.64 -3.80 -5.01
C LEU A 153 -8.61 -4.50 -5.89
N ALA A 154 -7.33 -4.12 -5.81
CA ALA A 154 -6.26 -4.74 -6.60
C ALA A 154 -6.12 -6.26 -6.32
N MET A 155 -6.43 -6.72 -5.11
CA MET A 155 -6.40 -8.14 -4.73
C MET A 155 -7.51 -8.99 -5.38
N ILE A 156 -8.57 -8.38 -5.94
CA ILE A 156 -9.65 -9.12 -6.62
C ILE A 156 -9.15 -9.74 -7.94
N GLU A 157 -8.05 -9.20 -8.50
CA GLU A 157 -7.36 -9.70 -9.71
C GLU A 157 -8.25 -9.87 -10.95
N ASP A 158 -9.35 -9.10 -11.05
CA ASP A 158 -10.31 -9.21 -12.15
C ASP A 158 -10.38 -7.93 -13.00
N LYS A 159 -10.65 -8.08 -14.30
CA LYS A 159 -10.80 -6.95 -15.24
C LYS A 159 -11.92 -5.99 -14.86
N GLU A 160 -13.01 -6.48 -14.25
CA GLU A 160 -14.12 -5.66 -13.75
C GLU A 160 -13.69 -4.72 -12.61
N THR A 161 -12.49 -4.89 -12.05
CA THR A 161 -11.90 -4.00 -11.05
C THR A 161 -11.43 -2.68 -11.64
N LEU A 162 -11.11 -2.62 -12.95
CA LEU A 162 -10.49 -1.45 -13.59
C LEU A 162 -11.25 -0.12 -13.34
N PRO A 163 -12.59 -0.05 -13.45
CA PRO A 163 -13.33 1.18 -13.15
C PRO A 163 -13.15 1.68 -11.71
N TYR A 164 -12.98 0.78 -10.74
CA TYR A 164 -12.77 1.15 -9.34
C TYR A 164 -11.33 1.61 -9.09
N LEU A 165 -10.35 0.93 -9.69
CA LEU A 165 -8.96 1.40 -9.62
C LEU A 165 -8.78 2.75 -10.32
N LYS A 166 -9.51 3.01 -11.42
CA LYS A 166 -9.54 4.31 -12.09
C LYS A 166 -9.95 5.43 -11.14
N ALA A 167 -10.98 5.22 -10.32
CA ALA A 167 -11.35 6.20 -9.29
C ALA A 167 -10.20 6.48 -8.31
N GLY A 168 -9.40 5.46 -7.98
CA GLY A 168 -8.17 5.63 -7.21
C GLY A 168 -7.07 6.41 -7.94
N LEU A 169 -6.93 6.25 -9.26
CA LEU A 169 -6.02 7.04 -10.10
C LEU A 169 -6.40 8.53 -10.16
N GLU A 170 -7.65 8.87 -9.88
CA GLU A 170 -8.17 10.26 -9.87
C GLU A 170 -8.17 10.88 -8.46
N ASP A 171 -7.69 10.16 -7.44
CA ASP A 171 -7.71 10.62 -6.06
C ASP A 171 -6.86 11.88 -5.84
N LYS A 172 -7.32 12.75 -4.94
CA LYS A 172 -6.57 13.96 -4.53
C LYS A 172 -5.20 13.65 -3.91
N ALA A 173 -5.06 12.51 -3.23
CA ALA A 173 -3.86 12.12 -2.50
C ALA A 173 -2.92 11.29 -3.38
N VAL A 174 -1.66 11.72 -3.47
CA VAL A 174 -0.60 11.03 -4.21
C VAL A 174 -0.44 9.55 -3.80
N PRO A 175 -0.47 9.18 -2.49
CA PRO A 175 -0.36 7.77 -2.11
C PRO A 175 -1.47 6.89 -2.68
N VAL A 176 -2.70 7.40 -2.79
CA VAL A 176 -3.84 6.65 -3.34
C VAL A 176 -3.68 6.44 -4.84
N ARG A 177 -3.36 7.51 -5.60
CA ARG A 177 -3.10 7.40 -7.05
C ARG A 177 -1.97 6.42 -7.36
N ARG A 178 -0.90 6.45 -6.57
CA ARG A 178 0.23 5.52 -6.72
C ARG A 178 -0.19 4.08 -6.42
N THR A 179 -0.94 3.83 -5.35
CA THR A 179 -1.46 2.49 -5.02
C THR A 179 -2.39 1.98 -6.11
N ALA A 180 -3.20 2.85 -6.72
CA ALA A 180 -4.04 2.46 -7.84
C ALA A 180 -3.18 2.06 -9.04
N GLY A 181 -2.15 2.84 -9.37
CA GLY A 181 -1.20 2.50 -10.42
C GLY A 181 -0.45 1.18 -10.17
N ASP A 182 -0.09 0.89 -8.91
CA ASP A 182 0.45 -0.42 -8.52
C ASP A 182 -0.58 -1.53 -8.82
N GLY A 183 -1.85 -1.34 -8.46
CA GLY A 183 -2.93 -2.29 -8.75
C GLY A 183 -3.15 -2.54 -10.25
N TYR A 184 -3.00 -1.50 -11.09
CA TYR A 184 -3.01 -1.68 -12.55
C TYR A 184 -1.85 -2.58 -13.02
N SER A 185 -0.63 -2.38 -12.50
CA SER A 185 0.52 -3.26 -12.77
C SER A 185 0.29 -4.69 -12.30
N ASP A 186 -0.31 -4.90 -11.13
CA ASP A 186 -0.61 -6.23 -10.59
C ASP A 186 -1.61 -6.97 -11.50
N LEU A 187 -2.67 -6.28 -11.94
CA LEU A 187 -3.59 -6.79 -12.95
C LEU A 187 -2.88 -7.06 -14.29
N GLY A 188 -2.01 -6.16 -14.72
CA GLY A 188 -1.23 -6.30 -15.96
C GLY A 188 -2.10 -6.37 -17.22
N LEU A 189 -3.24 -5.69 -17.22
CA LEU A 189 -4.23 -5.71 -18.31
C LEU A 189 -4.02 -4.53 -19.26
N LYS A 190 -3.81 -4.79 -20.56
CA LYS A 190 -3.63 -3.74 -21.58
C LYS A 190 -4.81 -2.76 -21.64
N GLU A 191 -6.00 -3.20 -21.27
CA GLU A 191 -7.20 -2.38 -21.23
C GLU A 191 -7.08 -1.17 -20.29
N GLY A 192 -6.16 -1.23 -19.32
CA GLY A 192 -5.87 -0.12 -18.42
C GLY A 192 -4.99 0.99 -19.02
N LEU A 193 -4.44 0.81 -20.23
CA LEU A 193 -3.52 1.78 -20.85
C LEU A 193 -4.14 3.18 -21.02
N ASN A 194 -5.41 3.25 -21.43
CA ASN A 194 -6.11 4.52 -21.62
C ASN A 194 -6.28 5.31 -20.32
N ASP A 195 -6.38 4.63 -19.18
CA ASP A 195 -6.46 5.30 -17.87
C ASP A 195 -5.09 5.78 -17.39
N MET A 196 -4.01 5.14 -17.86
CA MET A 196 -2.64 5.42 -17.43
C MET A 196 -1.94 6.49 -18.27
N TYR A 197 -2.34 6.70 -19.54
CA TYR A 197 -1.73 7.74 -20.38
C TYR A 197 -1.82 9.16 -19.78
N PRO A 198 -2.96 9.63 -19.24
CA PRO A 198 -3.03 10.96 -18.63
C PRO A 198 -2.08 11.14 -17.43
N LEU A 199 -1.74 10.04 -16.74
CA LEU A 199 -0.85 10.09 -15.58
C LEU A 199 0.61 10.28 -15.93
N LEU A 200 1.00 10.21 -17.21
CA LEU A 200 2.34 10.60 -17.67
C LEU A 200 2.66 12.08 -17.45
N ASP A 201 1.63 12.90 -17.19
CA ASP A 201 1.70 14.33 -16.83
C ASP A 201 1.19 14.63 -15.40
N ASP A 202 1.06 13.61 -14.54
CA ASP A 202 0.64 13.83 -13.16
C ASP A 202 1.59 14.82 -12.44
N ARG A 203 1.04 15.67 -11.58
CA ARG A 203 1.83 16.63 -10.79
C ARG A 203 2.92 15.96 -9.95
N SER A 204 2.67 14.73 -9.52
CA SER A 204 3.58 13.93 -8.72
C SER A 204 4.51 13.08 -9.58
N PRO A 205 5.84 13.23 -9.45
CA PRO A 205 6.81 12.42 -10.17
C PRO A 205 6.63 10.91 -10.01
N ILE A 206 6.26 10.45 -8.81
CA ILE A 206 6.11 9.00 -8.58
C ILE A 206 4.89 8.43 -9.30
N VAL A 207 3.84 9.22 -9.51
CA VAL A 207 2.67 8.80 -10.29
C VAL A 207 3.04 8.75 -11.77
N ARG A 208 3.77 9.74 -12.29
CA ARG A 208 4.31 9.71 -13.66
C ARG A 208 5.24 8.53 -13.91
N TRP A 209 6.12 8.24 -12.95
CA TRP A 209 7.00 7.06 -13.00
C TRP A 209 6.18 5.77 -13.07
N ARG A 210 5.15 5.64 -12.21
CA ARG A 210 4.27 4.47 -12.20
C ARG A 210 3.50 4.32 -13.52
N ALA A 211 3.03 5.41 -14.11
CA ALA A 211 2.40 5.41 -15.43
C ALA A 211 3.36 4.88 -16.51
N ALA A 212 4.58 5.42 -16.57
CA ALA A 212 5.60 4.96 -17.50
C ALA A 212 6.01 3.49 -17.28
N MET A 213 6.06 3.04 -16.02
CA MET A 213 6.36 1.65 -15.67
C MET A 213 5.27 0.69 -16.18
N PHE A 214 4.00 1.01 -15.94
CA PHE A 214 2.91 0.18 -16.45
C PHE A 214 2.89 0.11 -17.98
N ILE A 215 3.12 1.24 -18.66
CA ILE A 215 3.22 1.26 -20.13
C ILE A 215 4.42 0.45 -20.61
N TYR A 216 5.54 0.46 -19.89
CA TYR A 216 6.65 -0.46 -20.17
C TYR A 216 6.23 -1.93 -20.02
N GLU A 217 5.45 -2.26 -18.99
CA GLU A 217 5.03 -3.64 -18.70
C GLU A 217 4.05 -4.19 -19.74
N VAL A 218 3.05 -3.40 -20.16
CA VAL A 218 1.93 -3.89 -20.99
C VAL A 218 1.72 -3.13 -22.30
N GLY A 219 2.32 -1.95 -22.46
CA GLY A 219 2.13 -1.08 -23.62
C GLY A 219 2.65 -1.69 -24.92
N ASP A 220 2.20 -1.14 -26.03
CA ASP A 220 2.65 -1.50 -27.36
C ASP A 220 2.80 -0.25 -28.23
N LYS A 221 2.87 -0.41 -29.55
CA LYS A 221 3.14 0.71 -30.47
C LYS A 221 2.11 1.83 -30.35
N GLU A 222 0.89 1.55 -29.92
CA GLU A 222 -0.15 2.56 -29.69
C GLU A 222 0.18 3.49 -28.51
N SER A 223 1.08 3.07 -27.61
CA SER A 223 1.52 3.86 -26.46
C SER A 223 2.63 4.87 -26.79
N LEU A 224 3.34 4.71 -27.92
CA LEU A 224 4.49 5.57 -28.28
C LEU A 224 4.14 7.06 -28.37
N PRO A 225 3.03 7.49 -29.01
CA PRO A 225 2.69 8.91 -29.09
C PRO A 225 2.60 9.58 -27.71
N TYR A 226 2.01 8.89 -26.72
CA TYR A 226 1.85 9.40 -25.36
C TYR A 226 3.19 9.46 -24.62
N LEU A 227 4.05 8.44 -24.76
CA LEU A 227 5.39 8.46 -24.16
C LEU A 227 6.25 9.59 -24.74
N TYR A 228 6.18 9.81 -26.05
CA TYR A 228 6.92 10.88 -26.72
C TYR A 228 6.45 12.28 -26.33
N GLU A 229 5.16 12.46 -26.12
CA GLU A 229 4.59 13.74 -25.67
C GLU A 229 5.17 14.18 -24.32
N TYR A 230 5.42 13.23 -23.41
CA TYR A 230 5.90 13.50 -22.05
C TYR A 230 7.33 12.99 -21.78
N GLN A 231 8.13 12.70 -22.80
CA GLN A 231 9.45 12.07 -22.65
C GLN A 231 10.42 12.92 -21.82
N ASP A 232 10.37 14.24 -22.00
CA ASP A 232 11.27 15.20 -21.36
C ASP A 232 10.80 15.54 -19.94
N ASP A 233 10.96 14.58 -19.03
CA ASP A 233 10.61 14.78 -17.62
C ASP A 233 11.71 15.52 -16.85
N SER A 234 11.31 16.45 -15.98
CA SER A 234 12.24 17.14 -15.07
C SER A 234 12.93 16.20 -14.07
N GLN A 235 12.28 15.09 -13.71
CA GLN A 235 12.81 14.12 -12.77
C GLN A 235 13.55 13.02 -13.51
N TYR A 236 14.84 12.84 -13.16
CA TYR A 236 15.73 11.91 -13.86
C TYR A 236 15.17 10.49 -13.94
N ASP A 237 14.71 9.94 -12.81
CA ASP A 237 14.20 8.55 -12.77
C ASP A 237 12.94 8.37 -13.62
N VAL A 238 12.08 9.39 -13.69
CA VAL A 238 10.87 9.37 -14.51
C VAL A 238 11.23 9.39 -16.00
N ARG A 239 12.14 10.29 -16.38
CA ARG A 239 12.62 10.37 -17.77
C ARG A 239 13.28 9.06 -18.21
N LEU A 240 14.18 8.52 -17.38
CA LEU A 240 14.82 7.24 -17.66
C LEU A 240 13.80 6.11 -17.83
N GLN A 241 12.77 6.04 -16.98
CA GLN A 241 11.73 5.03 -17.10
C GLN A 241 10.92 5.18 -18.41
N LYS A 242 10.61 6.41 -18.81
CA LYS A 242 9.93 6.70 -20.10
C LYS A 242 10.81 6.29 -21.28
N GLU A 243 12.10 6.61 -21.26
CA GLU A 243 13.07 6.19 -22.29
C GLU A 243 13.17 4.66 -22.39
N ILE A 244 13.19 3.95 -21.26
CA ILE A 244 13.18 2.48 -21.23
C ILE A 244 11.90 1.93 -21.85
N ALA A 245 10.73 2.51 -21.53
CA ALA A 245 9.45 2.14 -22.13
C ALA A 245 9.44 2.31 -23.65
N ILE A 246 9.90 3.46 -24.14
CA ILE A 246 10.02 3.76 -25.56
C ILE A 246 10.94 2.74 -26.24
N ALA A 247 12.16 2.55 -25.73
CA ALA A 247 13.15 1.67 -26.34
C ALA A 247 12.66 0.21 -26.43
N ARG A 248 11.96 -0.27 -25.39
CA ARG A 248 11.35 -1.61 -25.36
C ARG A 248 10.28 -1.77 -26.45
N ILE A 249 9.38 -0.80 -26.56
CA ILE A 249 8.28 -0.82 -27.53
C ILE A 249 8.80 -0.69 -28.97
N GLU A 250 9.78 0.17 -29.22
CA GLU A 250 10.36 0.39 -30.56
C GLU A 250 11.10 -0.83 -31.10
N LYS A 251 11.82 -1.55 -30.24
CA LYS A 251 12.48 -2.81 -30.59
C LYS A 251 11.48 -3.94 -30.88
N GLY A 252 10.18 -3.72 -30.63
CA GLY A 252 9.15 -4.73 -30.79
C GLY A 252 9.26 -5.85 -29.75
N GLU A 253 9.92 -5.58 -28.62
CA GLU A 253 9.96 -6.52 -27.50
C GLU A 253 8.54 -6.66 -26.93
N GLU A 254 8.14 -7.91 -26.70
CA GLU A 254 6.84 -8.21 -26.10
C GLU A 254 6.71 -7.54 -24.74
N ALA A 255 5.46 -7.24 -24.38
CA ALA A 255 5.11 -6.79 -23.04
C ALA A 255 5.69 -7.78 -22.02
N MET A 256 6.58 -7.30 -21.15
CA MET A 256 7.28 -8.15 -20.20
C MET A 256 6.39 -8.58 -19.02
N GLY A 257 5.19 -8.01 -18.88
CA GLY A 257 4.36 -8.16 -17.68
C GLY A 257 5.00 -7.50 -16.46
N SER A 258 4.28 -7.47 -15.33
CA SER A 258 4.84 -6.89 -14.10
C SER A 258 6.04 -7.69 -13.59
N VAL A 259 6.94 -7.02 -12.85
CA VAL A 259 8.15 -7.66 -12.29
C VAL A 259 7.81 -8.90 -11.46
N TRP A 260 6.70 -8.88 -10.73
CA TRP A 260 6.23 -10.03 -9.95
C TRP A 260 5.76 -11.20 -10.82
N LYS A 261 5.03 -10.95 -11.91
CA LYS A 261 4.66 -12.00 -12.88
C LYS A 261 5.89 -12.63 -13.52
N GLN A 262 6.89 -11.82 -13.86
CA GLN A 262 8.17 -12.32 -14.38
C GLN A 262 8.92 -13.20 -13.38
N ILE A 263 8.86 -12.88 -12.07
CA ILE A 263 9.46 -13.71 -11.02
C ILE A 263 8.72 -15.05 -10.93
N GLN A 264 7.38 -15.04 -10.88
CA GLN A 264 6.57 -16.27 -10.79
C GLN A 264 6.73 -17.18 -12.02
N GLU A 265 6.89 -16.61 -13.22
CA GLU A 265 7.09 -17.37 -14.46
C GLU A 265 8.50 -17.96 -14.57
N ARG A 266 9.51 -17.33 -13.96
CA ARG A 266 10.90 -17.86 -13.90
C ARG A 266 11.09 -18.99 -12.90
N GLU A 267 10.21 -19.11 -11.92
CA GLU A 267 10.24 -20.16 -10.88
C GLU A 267 9.45 -21.43 -11.28
N ARG A 268 8.85 -21.47 -12.47
CA ARG A 268 8.19 -22.64 -13.07
C ARG A 268 9.10 -23.37 -14.06
#